data_AF-A0A956EKM5-F1
#
_entry.id   AF-A0A956EKM5-F1
#
_cell.length_a   1.000
_cell.length_b   1.000
_cell.length_c   1.000
_cell.angle_alpha   90.00
_cell.angle_beta   90.00
_cell.angle_gamma   90.00
#
_symmetry.space_group_name_H-M   'P 1'
#
loop_
_entity.id
_entity.type
_entity.pdbx_description
1 polymer ?
#
loop_
_entity_poly.entity_id
_entity_poly.type
_entity_poly.pdbx_seq_one_letter_code
_entity_poly.pdbx_strand_id
1 'polypeptide(L)'
;MPDEDETNSSGELSEGRELAAIEESDSNLVLALLESDGNADPDADPDADADAAESAGDDEAAADFVPRACVHSLDEKRPRITKSAQLLTKRIIRHTAKRMGVHEDFRKLLALIALRESSYQSGLVHRLSPDLNASYSSWRKMSARYEDNPHASDPTLWQTYGLFGMNSNYFTLLWDQKADPRVLCDPIVDIILYRRAAERALRKMLSGPIRCKGQDGDTFDITVEPTWGNIHRAVSGGKICPSKHEERAATMRKYFDARARRVGIDPNARVSLKMLGKEPGRGLDGETWEGQEAMVTGLWKEIDAGADDKRAAAEDE
;
A
#
# COMPACT_ATOMS: atom_id res chain seq x y z
N MET A 1 -59.91 20.27 2.35
CA MET A 1 -60.00 19.38 1.18
C MET A 1 -59.99 20.23 -0.07
N PRO A 2 -59.18 19.92 -1.10
CA PRO A 2 -58.03 18.98 -1.19
C PRO A 2 -56.69 19.75 -1.18
N ASP A 3 -55.53 19.21 -0.75
CA ASP A 3 -54.67 18.11 -1.26
C ASP A 3 -54.02 18.42 -2.62
N GLU A 4 -52.68 18.53 -2.64
CA GLU A 4 -51.79 17.79 -3.55
C GLU A 4 -50.31 17.94 -3.16
N ASP A 5 -49.75 16.82 -2.70
CA ASP A 5 -48.33 16.43 -2.74
C ASP A 5 -47.89 16.24 -4.20
N GLU A 6 -46.63 16.53 -4.53
CA GLU A 6 -45.86 15.60 -5.38
C GLU A 6 -44.34 15.76 -5.22
N THR A 7 -43.75 14.61 -4.97
CA THR A 7 -42.37 14.27 -4.66
C THR A 7 -41.45 14.34 -5.88
N ASN A 8 -40.18 14.73 -5.67
CA ASN A 8 -39.10 14.39 -6.60
C ASN A 8 -37.88 13.87 -5.83
N SER A 9 -37.79 12.54 -5.70
CA SER A 9 -36.63 11.81 -5.17
C SER A 9 -36.39 10.60 -6.06
N SER A 10 -35.43 10.70 -6.99
CA SER A 10 -34.99 9.57 -7.81
C SER A 10 -33.56 9.74 -8.38
N GLY A 11 -32.64 10.30 -7.57
CA GLY A 11 -31.25 10.55 -8.00
C GLY A 11 -30.16 9.60 -7.46
N GLU A 12 -30.37 8.90 -6.34
CA GLU A 12 -29.25 8.28 -5.60
C GLU A 12 -29.09 6.75 -5.75
N LEU A 13 -29.90 6.08 -6.58
CA LEU A 13 -29.91 4.60 -6.66
C LEU A 13 -29.15 4.01 -7.85
N SER A 14 -28.57 4.82 -8.75
CA SER A 14 -27.86 4.30 -9.94
C SER A 14 -26.36 4.05 -9.73
N GLU A 15 -25.64 4.84 -8.92
CA GLU A 15 -24.19 4.66 -8.71
C GLU A 15 -23.83 3.40 -7.92
N GLY A 16 -24.72 2.90 -7.06
CA GLY A 16 -24.48 1.69 -6.26
C GLY A 16 -24.53 0.37 -7.05
N ARG A 17 -25.17 0.37 -8.22
CA ARG A 17 -25.31 -0.85 -9.05
C ARG A 17 -24.15 -1.04 -10.03
N GLU A 18 -23.49 0.03 -10.44
CA GLU A 18 -22.38 -0.04 -11.40
C GLU A 18 -21.07 -0.49 -10.73
N LEU A 19 -20.89 -0.21 -9.43
CA LEU A 19 -19.78 -0.73 -8.62
C LEU A 19 -19.89 -2.25 -8.38
N ALA A 20 -21.10 -2.80 -8.25
CA ALA A 20 -21.30 -4.22 -7.97
C ALA A 20 -20.98 -5.15 -9.17
N ALA A 21 -21.07 -4.65 -10.41
CA ALA A 21 -20.85 -5.45 -11.61
C ALA A 21 -19.36 -5.65 -11.95
N ILE A 22 -18.48 -4.78 -11.45
CA ILE A 22 -17.02 -4.94 -11.56
C ILE A 22 -16.50 -5.91 -10.46
N GLU A 23 -17.27 -6.16 -9.40
CA GLU A 23 -16.84 -6.86 -8.16
C GLU A 23 -16.89 -8.41 -8.20
N GLU A 24 -17.67 -9.03 -9.08
CA GLU A 24 -17.77 -10.51 -9.16
C GLU A 24 -16.64 -11.16 -9.98
N SER A 25 -16.09 -10.44 -10.98
CA SER A 25 -15.01 -10.96 -11.84
C SER A 25 -13.65 -11.05 -11.12
N ASP A 26 -13.38 -10.16 -10.16
CA ASP A 26 -12.08 -10.09 -9.47
C ASP A 26 -11.95 -11.12 -8.32
N SER A 27 -13.06 -11.69 -7.85
CA SER A 27 -13.08 -12.53 -6.65
C SER A 27 -12.64 -13.99 -6.90
N ASN A 28 -12.91 -14.55 -8.08
CA ASN A 28 -12.43 -15.89 -8.45
C ASN A 28 -10.92 -15.91 -8.75
N LEU A 29 -10.36 -14.76 -9.11
CA LEU A 29 -8.93 -14.60 -9.40
C LEU A 29 -8.06 -14.64 -8.12
N VAL A 30 -8.59 -14.21 -6.97
CA VAL A 30 -7.82 -14.14 -5.71
C VAL A 30 -7.65 -15.52 -5.07
N LEU A 31 -8.69 -16.35 -5.09
CA LEU A 31 -8.61 -17.75 -4.62
C LEU A 31 -7.74 -18.60 -5.55
N ALA A 32 -7.97 -18.53 -6.87
CA ALA A 32 -7.19 -19.31 -7.85
C ALA A 32 -5.68 -18.94 -7.91
N LEU A 33 -5.31 -17.71 -7.55
CA LEU A 33 -3.90 -17.25 -7.55
C LEU A 33 -3.18 -17.38 -6.20
N LEU A 34 -3.90 -17.70 -5.13
CA LEU A 34 -3.28 -18.10 -3.86
C LEU A 34 -3.08 -19.63 -3.79
N GLU A 35 -3.73 -20.38 -4.68
CA GLU A 35 -3.71 -21.86 -4.73
C GLU A 35 -2.92 -22.45 -5.92
N SER A 36 -2.42 -21.64 -6.87
CA SER A 36 -1.64 -22.16 -8.02
C SER A 36 -0.14 -22.23 -7.72
N ASP A 37 0.26 -23.31 -7.04
CA ASP A 37 1.57 -23.93 -7.21
C ASP A 37 1.42 -25.06 -8.25
N GLY A 38 2.15 -24.97 -9.36
CA GLY A 38 2.36 -26.07 -10.32
C GLY A 38 1.34 -26.19 -11.46
N ASN A 39 1.69 -25.68 -12.65
CA ASN A 39 1.91 -26.52 -13.84
C ASN A 39 2.44 -25.63 -14.97
N ALA A 40 3.59 -26.00 -15.53
CA ALA A 40 4.12 -25.47 -16.76
C ALA A 40 3.39 -26.11 -17.96
N ASP A 41 3.21 -25.35 -19.04
CA ASP A 41 3.54 -25.83 -20.39
C ASP A 41 3.72 -24.62 -21.34
N PRO A 42 4.66 -24.69 -22.30
CA PRO A 42 5.17 -23.56 -23.08
C PRO A 42 4.53 -23.49 -24.46
N ASP A 43 4.70 -22.35 -25.15
CA ASP A 43 4.98 -22.33 -26.60
C ASP A 43 5.10 -20.89 -27.14
N ALA A 44 6.08 -20.76 -28.05
CA ALA A 44 6.34 -19.71 -29.05
C ALA A 44 7.26 -18.53 -28.67
N ASP A 45 8.56 -18.86 -28.65
CA ASP A 45 9.65 -18.44 -29.56
C ASP A 45 10.14 -16.97 -29.71
N PRO A 46 11.46 -16.80 -30.00
CA PRO A 46 12.25 -15.60 -29.75
C PRO A 46 12.71 -14.92 -31.06
N ASP A 47 13.33 -13.76 -30.93
CA ASP A 47 14.51 -13.32 -31.71
C ASP A 47 14.69 -11.80 -31.59
N ALA A 48 15.82 -11.39 -30.99
CA ALA A 48 16.71 -10.37 -31.52
C ALA A 48 17.91 -10.19 -30.57
N ASP A 49 19.05 -10.73 -31.01
CA ASP A 49 20.39 -10.54 -30.49
C ASP A 49 20.85 -9.07 -30.46
N ALA A 50 21.72 -8.73 -29.51
CA ALA A 50 23.15 -8.46 -29.76
C ALA A 50 23.77 -7.48 -28.74
N ASP A 51 24.66 -8.04 -27.92
CA ASP A 51 25.98 -7.56 -27.50
C ASP A 51 26.21 -6.08 -27.14
N ALA A 52 26.61 -5.88 -25.87
CA ALA A 52 27.84 -5.15 -25.53
C ALA A 52 28.30 -5.53 -24.12
N ALA A 53 29.31 -6.39 -24.04
CA ALA A 53 30.17 -6.53 -22.88
C ALA A 53 31.20 -5.39 -22.88
N GLU A 54 31.35 -4.68 -21.76
CA GLU A 54 32.64 -4.29 -21.15
C GLU A 54 32.43 -3.32 -19.98
N SER A 55 32.73 -3.79 -18.78
CA SER A 55 33.88 -3.34 -17.97
C SER A 55 33.55 -3.47 -16.48
N ALA A 56 34.26 -4.39 -15.85
CA ALA A 56 34.43 -4.39 -14.40
C ALA A 56 35.27 -3.17 -14.05
N GLY A 57 34.66 -2.23 -13.35
CA GLY A 57 35.30 -1.14 -12.66
C GLY A 57 34.81 -1.13 -11.22
N ASP A 58 35.72 -1.45 -10.30
CA ASP A 58 35.55 -1.22 -8.88
C ASP A 58 35.32 0.27 -8.63
N ASP A 59 34.07 0.65 -8.38
CA ASP A 59 33.67 1.92 -7.80
C ASP A 59 32.41 1.66 -6.96
N GLU A 60 32.56 0.97 -5.83
CA GLU A 60 31.50 0.88 -4.81
C GLU A 60 31.45 2.21 -4.02
N ALA A 61 31.26 3.31 -4.76
CA ALA A 61 30.70 4.52 -4.20
C ALA A 61 29.32 4.13 -3.64
N ALA A 62 29.03 4.53 -2.40
CA ALA A 62 27.72 4.35 -1.80
C ALA A 62 26.66 4.77 -2.83
N ALA A 63 25.96 3.79 -3.41
CA ALA A 63 25.00 4.08 -4.46
C ALA A 63 23.97 5.03 -3.87
N ASP A 64 23.94 6.28 -4.36
CA ASP A 64 22.93 7.24 -3.98
C ASP A 64 21.57 6.55 -4.10
N PHE A 65 20.84 6.48 -3.00
CA PHE A 65 19.58 5.78 -2.96
C PHE A 65 18.59 6.44 -3.92
N VAL A 66 18.21 5.71 -4.96
CA VAL A 66 17.18 6.14 -5.91
C VAL A 66 15.96 5.23 -5.75
N PRO A 67 14.84 5.70 -5.15
CA PRO A 67 13.63 4.92 -5.06
C PRO A 67 13.08 4.62 -6.46
N ARG A 68 12.39 3.48 -6.62
CA ARG A 68 11.70 3.19 -7.89
C ARG A 68 10.69 4.30 -8.21
N ALA A 69 10.76 4.80 -9.44
CA ALA A 69 9.93 5.90 -9.89
C ALA A 69 8.43 5.52 -9.96
N CYS A 70 7.58 6.54 -9.91
CA CYS A 70 6.17 6.38 -10.21
C CYS A 70 5.98 5.94 -11.68
N VAL A 71 4.94 5.13 -11.94
CA VAL A 71 4.65 4.62 -13.30
C VAL A 71 3.93 5.63 -14.19
N HIS A 72 3.47 6.74 -13.62
CA HIS A 72 2.93 7.90 -14.34
C HIS A 72 2.91 9.14 -13.43
N SER A 73 2.77 10.33 -14.01
CA SER A 73 2.46 11.57 -13.29
C SER A 73 0.94 11.82 -13.18
N LEU A 74 0.51 12.94 -12.56
CA LEU A 74 -0.90 13.29 -12.41
C LEU A 74 -1.61 13.45 -13.76
N ASP A 75 -0.93 14.10 -14.71
CA ASP A 75 -1.46 14.48 -16.02
C ASP A 75 -1.27 13.39 -17.08
N GLU A 76 -0.44 12.38 -16.78
CA GLU A 76 -0.17 11.27 -17.69
C GLU A 76 -1.23 10.18 -17.62
N LYS A 77 -1.44 9.48 -18.73
CA LYS A 77 -2.31 8.31 -18.76
C LYS A 77 -1.69 7.17 -17.96
N ARG A 78 -2.45 6.61 -17.00
CA ARG A 78 -2.08 5.38 -16.28
C ARG A 78 -1.74 4.26 -17.28
N PRO A 79 -0.54 3.65 -17.21
CA PRO A 79 -0.18 2.52 -18.06
C PRO A 79 -1.10 1.33 -17.80
N ARG A 80 -1.34 0.54 -18.86
CA ARG A 80 -2.11 -0.70 -18.75
C ARG A 80 -1.41 -1.66 -17.79
N ILE A 81 -2.18 -2.27 -16.90
CA ILE A 81 -1.68 -3.28 -15.97
C ILE A 81 -1.41 -4.57 -16.75
N THR A 82 -0.20 -5.12 -16.60
CA THR A 82 0.19 -6.41 -17.17
C THR A 82 0.23 -7.49 -16.09
N LYS A 83 0.02 -8.75 -16.49
CA LYS A 83 0.13 -9.89 -15.56
C LYS A 83 1.54 -10.00 -14.96
N SER A 84 2.57 -9.76 -15.76
CA SER A 84 3.97 -9.79 -15.31
C SER A 84 4.25 -8.73 -14.23
N ALA A 85 3.74 -7.50 -14.40
CA ALA A 85 3.87 -6.46 -13.38
C ALA A 85 3.16 -6.84 -12.08
N GLN A 86 1.97 -7.43 -12.15
CA GLN A 86 1.25 -7.91 -10.96
C GLN A 86 2.00 -9.05 -10.26
N LEU A 87 2.59 -9.99 -11.01
CA LEU A 87 3.39 -11.09 -10.46
C LEU A 87 4.66 -10.57 -9.78
N LEU A 88 5.34 -9.58 -10.38
CA LEU A 88 6.48 -8.90 -9.78
C LEU A 88 6.08 -8.23 -8.45
N THR A 89 5.02 -7.45 -8.43
CA THR A 89 4.52 -6.81 -7.20
C THR A 89 4.20 -7.83 -6.11
N LYS A 90 3.54 -8.95 -6.46
CA LYS A 90 3.25 -10.03 -5.51
C LYS A 90 4.53 -10.66 -4.96
N ARG A 91 5.55 -10.86 -5.80
CA ARG A 91 6.88 -11.34 -5.39
C ARG A 91 7.54 -10.38 -4.41
N ILE A 92 7.50 -9.07 -4.69
CA ILE A 92 8.03 -8.03 -3.80
C ILE A 92 7.34 -8.09 -2.43
N ILE A 93 5.99 -8.08 -2.39
CA ILE A 93 5.23 -8.19 -1.14
C ILE A 93 5.62 -9.44 -0.35
N ARG A 94 5.69 -10.60 -1.03
CA ARG A 94 6.05 -11.87 -0.40
C ARG A 94 7.48 -11.84 0.16
N HIS A 95 8.44 -11.36 -0.62
CA HIS A 95 9.84 -11.29 -0.23
C HIS A 95 10.04 -10.36 0.95
N THR A 96 9.61 -9.11 0.84
CA THR A 96 9.75 -8.12 1.91
C THR A 96 9.05 -8.56 3.20
N ALA A 97 7.84 -9.13 3.10
CA ALA A 97 7.13 -9.69 4.26
C ALA A 97 7.90 -10.85 4.91
N LYS A 98 8.49 -11.76 4.11
CA LYS A 98 9.32 -12.85 4.60
C LYS A 98 10.57 -12.32 5.31
N ARG A 99 11.25 -11.34 4.73
CA ARG A 99 12.46 -10.73 5.32
C ARG A 99 12.17 -10.01 6.63
N MET A 100 11.00 -9.39 6.75
CA MET A 100 10.53 -8.78 8.00
C MET A 100 10.10 -9.80 9.07
N GLY A 101 9.88 -11.06 8.70
CA GLY A 101 9.36 -12.09 9.61
C GLY A 101 7.94 -11.78 10.11
N VAL A 102 7.09 -11.21 9.25
CA VAL A 102 5.71 -10.86 9.63
C VAL A 102 4.82 -12.10 9.72
N HIS A 103 3.74 -12.00 10.50
CA HIS A 103 2.71 -13.04 10.55
C HIS A 103 1.98 -13.16 9.21
N GLU A 104 1.48 -14.36 8.90
CA GLU A 104 0.82 -14.65 7.64
C GLU A 104 -0.38 -13.73 7.37
N ASP A 105 -1.22 -13.48 8.38
CA ASP A 105 -2.34 -12.54 8.27
C ASP A 105 -1.92 -11.13 7.85
N PHE A 106 -0.77 -10.64 8.34
CA PHE A 106 -0.29 -9.32 7.95
C PHE A 106 0.16 -9.31 6.49
N ARG A 107 0.84 -10.36 6.03
CA ARG A 107 1.18 -10.53 4.61
C ARG A 107 -0.08 -10.60 3.73
N LYS A 108 -1.09 -11.36 4.15
CA LYS A 108 -2.39 -11.45 3.47
C LYS A 108 -3.09 -10.08 3.45
N LEU A 109 -3.01 -9.31 4.53
CA LEU A 109 -3.56 -7.97 4.61
C LEU A 109 -2.89 -7.02 3.62
N LEU A 110 -1.55 -7.02 3.55
CA LEU A 110 -0.81 -6.23 2.55
C LEU A 110 -1.25 -6.59 1.13
N ALA A 111 -1.32 -7.88 0.81
CA ALA A 111 -1.77 -8.33 -0.51
C ALA A 111 -3.21 -7.90 -0.83
N LEU A 112 -4.12 -8.03 0.14
CA LEU A 112 -5.52 -7.62 0.00
C LEU A 112 -5.64 -6.11 -0.29
N ILE A 113 -4.86 -5.28 0.40
CA ILE A 113 -4.88 -3.83 0.22
C ILE A 113 -4.26 -3.47 -1.14
N ALA A 114 -3.11 -4.04 -1.50
CA ALA A 114 -2.49 -3.79 -2.81
C ALA A 114 -3.42 -4.16 -3.97
N LEU A 115 -4.17 -5.25 -3.86
CA LEU A 115 -5.20 -5.58 -4.84
C LEU A 115 -6.27 -4.50 -4.95
N ARG A 116 -6.78 -4.03 -3.81
CA ARG A 116 -7.86 -3.03 -3.76
C ARG A 116 -7.42 -1.67 -4.31
N GLU A 117 -6.30 -1.16 -3.81
CA GLU A 117 -5.91 0.23 -4.04
C GLU A 117 -5.23 0.41 -5.40
N SER A 118 -4.41 -0.57 -5.81
CA SER A 118 -3.57 -0.42 -7.01
C SER A 118 -3.75 -1.55 -8.02
N SER A 119 -4.55 -2.57 -7.72
CA SER A 119 -4.61 -3.81 -8.50
C SER A 119 -3.20 -4.41 -8.71
N TYR A 120 -2.36 -4.34 -7.66
CA TYR A 120 -0.95 -4.73 -7.67
C TYR A 120 -0.06 -3.94 -8.66
N GLN A 121 -0.42 -2.72 -9.04
CA GLN A 121 0.47 -1.85 -9.81
C GLN A 121 1.34 -1.00 -8.86
N SER A 122 2.63 -1.29 -8.78
CA SER A 122 3.59 -0.46 -8.06
C SER A 122 3.74 0.92 -8.71
N GLY A 123 4.16 1.92 -7.93
CA GLY A 123 4.41 3.27 -8.43
C GLY A 123 3.17 4.07 -8.86
N LEU A 124 1.97 3.64 -8.46
CA LEU A 124 0.72 4.30 -8.86
C LEU A 124 0.59 5.70 -8.25
N VAL A 125 0.13 6.68 -9.03
CA VAL A 125 -0.33 7.98 -8.51
C VAL A 125 -1.86 7.98 -8.49
N HIS A 126 -2.44 8.05 -7.29
CA HIS A 126 -3.90 7.98 -7.13
C HIS A 126 -4.52 9.33 -7.45
N ARG A 127 -5.42 9.35 -8.43
CA ARG A 127 -5.93 10.60 -9.05
C ARG A 127 -7.44 10.68 -9.15
N LEU A 128 -8.18 9.82 -8.45
CA LEU A 128 -9.63 9.99 -8.38
C LEU A 128 -9.92 11.29 -7.61
N SER A 129 -11.02 11.97 -7.95
CA SER A 129 -11.38 13.25 -7.31
C SER A 129 -11.35 13.19 -5.77
N PRO A 130 -11.79 12.10 -5.10
CA PRO A 130 -11.62 11.96 -3.65
C PRO A 130 -10.16 11.97 -3.19
N ASP A 131 -9.23 11.35 -3.92
CA ASP A 131 -7.81 11.27 -3.59
C ASP A 131 -7.14 12.64 -3.71
N LEU A 132 -7.42 13.36 -4.80
CA LEU A 132 -6.87 14.70 -5.05
C LEU A 132 -7.36 15.68 -3.98
N ASN A 133 -8.67 15.65 -3.67
CA ASN A 133 -9.25 16.50 -2.63
C ASN A 133 -8.68 16.19 -1.23
N ALA A 134 -8.52 14.90 -0.90
CA ALA A 134 -7.93 14.48 0.37
C ALA A 134 -6.45 14.88 0.49
N SER A 135 -5.68 14.70 -0.59
CA SER A 135 -4.27 15.09 -0.69
C SER A 135 -4.10 16.59 -0.49
N TYR A 136 -4.83 17.40 -1.25
CA TYR A 136 -4.78 18.85 -1.13
C TYR A 136 -5.23 19.36 0.25
N SER A 137 -6.31 18.81 0.80
CA SER A 137 -6.77 19.16 2.15
C SER A 137 -5.73 18.81 3.23
N SER A 138 -5.00 17.72 3.03
CA SER A 138 -3.95 17.27 3.96
C SER A 138 -2.72 18.16 3.84
N TRP A 139 -2.28 18.48 2.62
CA TRP A 139 -1.19 19.42 2.37
C TRP A 139 -1.44 20.77 3.02
N ARG A 140 -2.64 21.36 2.85
CA ARG A 140 -3.00 22.62 3.52
C ARG A 140 -2.88 22.60 5.05
N LYS A 141 -3.03 21.43 5.67
CA LYS A 141 -2.93 21.25 7.13
C LYS A 141 -1.52 20.91 7.59
N MET A 142 -0.73 20.29 6.72
CA MET A 142 0.54 19.64 7.07
C MET A 142 1.76 20.34 6.48
N SER A 143 1.61 21.20 5.48
CA SER A 143 2.72 21.83 4.74
C SER A 143 3.70 22.58 5.65
N ALA A 144 3.22 23.22 6.71
CA ALA A 144 4.08 23.88 7.71
C ALA A 144 5.05 22.89 8.40
N ARG A 145 4.71 21.60 8.49
CA ARG A 145 5.61 20.57 9.00
C ARG A 145 6.71 20.19 8.00
N TYR A 146 6.71 20.75 6.81
CA TYR A 146 7.68 20.44 5.77
C TYR A 146 8.47 21.68 5.36
N GLU A 147 8.56 22.72 6.20
CA GLU A 147 9.21 23.99 5.83
C GLU A 147 10.63 23.85 5.27
N ASP A 148 11.40 22.86 5.74
CA ASP A 148 12.76 22.57 5.26
C ASP A 148 12.83 21.54 4.11
N ASN A 149 11.69 21.04 3.62
CA ASN A 149 11.64 20.09 2.52
C ASN A 149 11.66 20.84 1.18
N PRO A 150 12.56 20.49 0.23
CA PRO A 150 12.65 21.15 -1.08
C PRO A 150 11.35 21.15 -1.90
N HIS A 151 10.45 20.20 -1.63
CA HIS A 151 9.19 19.99 -2.34
C HIS A 151 7.97 20.57 -1.60
N ALA A 152 8.14 21.18 -0.42
CA ALA A 152 7.02 21.58 0.45
C ALA A 152 6.05 22.57 -0.19
N SER A 153 6.57 23.48 -1.03
CA SER A 153 5.81 24.53 -1.68
C SER A 153 4.97 24.06 -2.87
N ASP A 154 5.25 22.87 -3.42
CA ASP A 154 4.56 22.34 -4.59
C ASP A 154 3.48 21.32 -4.18
N PRO A 155 2.20 21.73 -4.03
CA PRO A 155 1.12 20.82 -3.66
C PRO A 155 0.89 19.69 -4.67
N THR A 156 1.38 19.81 -5.91
CA THR A 156 1.19 18.76 -6.93
C THR A 156 2.03 17.52 -6.65
N LEU A 157 3.09 17.63 -5.85
CA LEU A 157 3.92 16.51 -5.39
C LEU A 157 3.37 15.84 -4.12
N TRP A 158 2.44 16.46 -3.40
CA TRP A 158 1.91 15.93 -2.13
C TRP A 158 0.64 15.11 -2.32
N GLN A 159 0.71 14.07 -3.17
CA GLN A 159 -0.41 13.21 -3.53
C GLN A 159 -0.49 11.92 -2.72
N THR A 160 -1.52 11.14 -3.01
CA THR A 160 -1.65 9.74 -2.61
C THR A 160 -0.90 8.85 -3.61
N TYR A 161 0.02 8.01 -3.12
CA TYR A 161 0.93 7.21 -3.94
C TYR A 161 0.89 5.72 -3.59
N GLY A 162 1.47 4.93 -4.50
CA GLY A 162 1.96 3.60 -4.22
C GLY A 162 0.91 2.50 -4.22
N LEU A 163 1.34 1.34 -3.76
CA LEU A 163 0.55 0.11 -3.68
C LEU A 163 -0.66 0.24 -2.78
N PHE A 164 -0.54 1.04 -1.72
CA PHE A 164 -1.52 1.07 -0.62
C PHE A 164 -2.33 2.36 -0.53
N GLY A 165 -2.22 3.24 -1.53
CA GLY A 165 -2.94 4.52 -1.52
C GLY A 165 -2.52 5.38 -0.33
N MET A 166 -1.21 5.53 -0.12
CA MET A 166 -0.67 6.30 0.99
C MET A 166 -0.63 7.79 0.69
N ASN A 167 -1.34 8.58 1.47
CA ASN A 167 -1.28 10.04 1.39
C ASN A 167 0.09 10.54 1.88
N SER A 168 0.91 11.08 0.98
CA SER A 168 2.29 11.47 1.27
C SER A 168 2.42 12.48 2.41
N ASN A 169 1.44 13.35 2.60
CA ASN A 169 1.42 14.32 3.69
C ASN A 169 1.55 13.68 5.10
N TYR A 170 1.19 12.41 5.26
CA TYR A 170 1.32 11.68 6.51
C TYR A 170 2.45 10.64 6.47
N PHE A 171 2.61 9.95 5.35
CA PHE A 171 3.53 8.81 5.23
C PHE A 171 4.97 9.23 4.96
N THR A 172 5.22 10.38 4.33
CA THR A 172 6.58 10.93 4.17
C THR A 172 7.23 11.20 5.55
N LEU A 173 6.47 11.66 6.56
CA LEU A 173 6.97 11.78 7.95
C LEU A 173 7.37 10.46 8.60
N LEU A 174 6.87 9.33 8.09
CA LEU A 174 7.26 8.00 8.59
C LEU A 174 8.54 7.49 7.93
N TRP A 175 8.95 8.10 6.82
CA TRP A 175 10.17 7.79 6.08
C TRP A 175 11.27 8.79 6.43
N ASP A 176 11.13 10.00 5.92
CA ASP A 176 12.01 11.15 6.16
C ASP A 176 11.21 12.42 5.77
N GLN A 177 11.14 13.37 6.70
CA GLN A 177 10.45 14.65 6.51
C GLN A 177 11.02 15.46 5.34
N LYS A 178 12.28 15.25 4.95
CA LYS A 178 12.94 15.95 3.84
C LYS A 178 12.92 15.20 2.52
N ALA A 179 12.44 13.96 2.50
CA ALA A 179 12.38 13.17 1.27
C ALA A 179 11.38 13.74 0.26
N ASP A 180 11.64 13.47 -1.01
CA ASP A 180 10.65 13.61 -2.06
C ASP A 180 9.43 12.72 -1.73
N PRO A 181 8.20 13.27 -1.65
CA PRO A 181 7.00 12.50 -1.35
C PRO A 181 6.74 11.33 -2.31
N ARG A 182 7.33 11.36 -3.52
CA ARG A 182 7.26 10.28 -4.51
C ARG A 182 8.08 9.05 -4.14
N VAL A 183 8.85 9.08 -3.05
CA VAL A 183 9.52 7.88 -2.50
C VAL A 183 8.53 6.73 -2.25
N LEU A 184 7.25 7.06 -1.99
CA LEU A 184 6.14 6.12 -1.82
C LEU A 184 5.76 5.36 -3.10
N CYS A 185 6.30 5.75 -4.25
CA CYS A 185 6.15 4.96 -5.47
C CYS A 185 6.97 3.67 -5.43
N ASP A 186 7.99 3.60 -4.58
CA ASP A 186 8.75 2.37 -4.36
C ASP A 186 7.93 1.37 -3.51
N PRO A 187 7.62 0.18 -4.04
CA PRO A 187 6.78 -0.80 -3.35
C PRO A 187 7.41 -1.34 -2.05
N ILE A 188 8.73 -1.37 -1.92
CA ILE A 188 9.40 -1.80 -0.68
C ILE A 188 9.22 -0.72 0.39
N VAL A 189 9.44 0.54 0.03
CA VAL A 189 9.20 1.69 0.92
C VAL A 189 7.75 1.68 1.41
N ASP A 190 6.80 1.48 0.51
CA ASP A 190 5.37 1.38 0.82
C ASP A 190 5.07 0.27 1.85
N ILE A 191 5.64 -0.92 1.68
CA ILE A 191 5.44 -2.04 2.61
C ILE A 191 5.99 -1.71 4.01
N ILE A 192 7.18 -1.13 4.06
CA ILE A 192 7.83 -0.73 5.31
C ILE A 192 7.01 0.35 6.02
N LEU A 193 6.55 1.37 5.30
CA LEU A 193 5.77 2.45 5.88
C LEU A 193 4.38 2.00 6.32
N TYR A 194 3.74 1.06 5.61
CA TYR A 194 2.47 0.48 6.05
C TYR A 194 2.66 -0.22 7.39
N ARG A 195 3.76 -0.97 7.53
CA ARG A 195 4.13 -1.65 8.78
C ARG A 195 4.44 -0.66 9.91
N ARG A 196 5.19 0.42 9.65
CA ARG A 196 5.45 1.50 10.62
C ARG A 196 4.15 2.18 11.07
N ALA A 197 3.25 2.47 10.15
CA ALA A 197 1.94 3.07 10.44
C ALA A 197 1.06 2.12 11.27
N ALA A 198 1.02 0.83 10.91
CA ALA A 198 0.32 -0.20 11.65
C ALA A 198 0.88 -0.37 13.07
N GLU A 199 2.20 -0.34 13.23
CA GLU A 199 2.85 -0.37 14.54
C GLU A 199 2.44 0.85 15.39
N ARG A 200 2.49 2.07 14.82
CA ARG A 200 2.08 3.29 15.52
C ARG A 200 0.62 3.21 15.97
N ALA A 201 -0.29 2.77 15.10
CA ALA A 201 -1.69 2.59 15.43
C ALA A 201 -1.89 1.55 16.53
N LEU A 202 -1.21 0.41 16.42
CA LEU A 202 -1.29 -0.67 17.40
C LEU A 202 -0.75 -0.24 18.77
N ARG A 203 0.40 0.43 18.83
CA ARG A 203 0.93 0.98 20.09
C ARG A 203 -0.07 1.93 20.74
N LYS A 204 -0.71 2.79 19.96
CA LYS A 204 -1.74 3.70 20.48
C LYS A 204 -2.95 2.97 21.06
N MET A 205 -3.40 1.88 20.44
CA MET A 205 -4.50 1.03 20.95
C MET A 205 -4.11 0.25 22.22
N LEU A 206 -2.84 -0.15 22.34
CA LEU A 206 -2.33 -0.90 23.49
C LEU A 206 -2.02 -0.02 24.70
N SER A 207 -1.80 1.28 24.53
CA SER A 207 -1.45 2.22 25.60
C SER A 207 -2.63 2.62 26.51
N GLY A 208 -3.85 2.13 26.24
CA GLY A 208 -5.05 2.42 27.04
C GLY A 208 -6.02 3.39 26.35
N PRO A 209 -6.84 4.12 27.13
CA PRO A 209 -7.86 5.01 26.57
C PRO A 209 -7.27 6.09 25.65
N ILE A 210 -7.91 6.27 24.49
CA ILE A 210 -7.53 7.24 23.47
C ILE A 210 -8.46 8.44 23.57
N ARG A 211 -7.88 9.62 23.79
CA ARG A 211 -8.62 10.87 23.79
C ARG A 211 -8.99 11.29 22.37
N CYS A 212 -10.28 11.47 22.14
CA CYS A 212 -10.89 11.88 20.89
C CYS A 212 -11.60 13.22 21.06
N LYS A 213 -11.68 13.98 19.97
CA LYS A 213 -12.43 15.23 19.92
C LYS A 213 -13.74 15.00 19.16
N GLY A 214 -14.86 15.29 19.82
CA GLY A 214 -16.21 15.24 19.28
C GLY A 214 -16.49 16.37 18.33
N GLN A 215 -17.69 16.33 17.74
CA GLN A 215 -18.11 17.32 16.75
C GLN A 215 -18.28 18.72 17.38
N ASP A 216 -18.77 18.76 18.61
CA ASP A 216 -19.02 20.00 19.38
C ASP A 216 -17.74 20.55 20.03
N GLY A 217 -16.59 19.92 19.78
CA GLY A 217 -15.31 20.27 20.37
C GLY A 217 -15.02 19.60 21.70
N ASP A 218 -16.01 18.94 22.31
CA ASP A 218 -15.86 18.18 23.54
C ASP A 218 -14.88 17.02 23.38
N THR A 219 -14.14 16.71 24.45
CA THR A 219 -13.22 15.57 24.46
C THR A 219 -13.85 14.39 25.16
N PHE A 220 -13.69 13.19 24.58
CA PHE A 220 -14.13 11.93 25.17
C PHE A 220 -13.06 10.87 24.97
N ASP A 221 -13.01 9.88 25.86
CA ASP A 221 -12.06 8.78 25.79
C ASP A 221 -12.72 7.53 25.22
N ILE A 222 -12.02 6.82 24.35
CA ILE A 222 -12.45 5.53 23.81
C ILE A 222 -11.39 4.47 24.07
N THR A 223 -11.83 3.22 24.21
CA THR A 223 -10.93 2.06 24.13
C THR A 223 -11.19 1.37 22.81
N VAL A 224 -10.13 1.06 22.06
CA VAL A 224 -10.21 0.44 20.75
C VAL A 224 -9.43 -0.86 20.79
N GLU A 225 -10.11 -1.96 20.49
CA GLU A 225 -9.46 -3.27 20.44
C GLU A 225 -8.43 -3.32 19.30
N PRO A 226 -7.24 -3.89 19.52
CA PRO A 226 -6.21 -3.98 18.50
C PRO A 226 -6.53 -5.13 17.54
N THR A 227 -7.45 -4.92 16.62
CA THR A 227 -7.84 -5.92 15.60
C THR A 227 -7.34 -5.54 14.21
N TRP A 228 -7.29 -6.49 13.28
CA TRP A 228 -6.92 -6.21 11.89
C TRP A 228 -7.81 -5.13 11.25
N GLY A 229 -9.12 -5.18 11.50
CA GLY A 229 -10.07 -4.16 11.03
C GLY A 229 -9.79 -2.77 11.60
N ASN A 230 -9.49 -2.67 12.90
CA ASN A 230 -9.18 -1.39 13.53
C ASN A 230 -7.82 -0.84 13.11
N ILE A 231 -6.80 -1.70 12.94
CA ILE A 231 -5.50 -1.30 12.41
C ILE A 231 -5.65 -0.78 10.96
N HIS A 232 -6.34 -1.53 10.10
CA HIS A 232 -6.57 -1.09 8.72
C HIS A 232 -7.34 0.24 8.66
N ARG A 233 -8.40 0.40 9.47
CA ARG A 233 -9.15 1.66 9.59
C ARG A 233 -8.25 2.81 10.04
N ALA A 234 -7.36 2.57 10.99
CA ALA A 234 -6.44 3.58 11.50
C ALA A 234 -5.41 4.02 10.44
N VAL A 235 -4.84 3.05 9.70
CA VAL A 235 -3.78 3.30 8.72
C VAL A 235 -4.35 3.85 7.41
N SER A 236 -5.29 3.15 6.78
CA SER A 236 -5.84 3.51 5.48
C SER A 236 -6.95 4.57 5.58
N GLY A 237 -7.74 4.55 6.66
CA GLY A 237 -8.80 5.54 6.89
C GLY A 237 -8.32 6.79 7.64
N GLY A 238 -7.10 6.78 8.18
CA GLY A 238 -6.53 7.87 8.98
C GLY A 238 -7.27 8.15 10.28
N LYS A 239 -8.13 7.22 10.75
CA LYS A 239 -9.07 7.49 11.84
C LYS A 239 -9.15 6.34 12.84
N ILE A 240 -8.73 6.61 14.07
CA ILE A 240 -9.02 5.77 15.24
C ILE A 240 -10.26 6.29 15.97
N CYS A 241 -10.42 7.61 16.04
CA CYS A 241 -11.57 8.25 16.65
C CYS A 241 -12.81 8.17 15.75
N PRO A 242 -14.01 8.00 16.34
CA PRO A 242 -15.27 8.19 15.65
C PRO A 242 -15.37 9.57 14.99
N SER A 243 -16.10 9.66 13.88
CA SER A 243 -16.31 10.89 13.12
C SER A 243 -17.77 11.05 12.71
N LYS A 244 -18.15 12.22 12.18
CA LYS A 244 -19.52 12.51 11.72
C LYS A 244 -20.07 11.58 10.62
N HIS A 245 -19.22 10.73 10.05
CA HIS A 245 -19.58 9.78 9.00
C HIS A 245 -19.40 8.33 9.47
N GLU A 246 -19.77 8.02 10.73
CA GLU A 246 -19.66 6.66 11.25
C GLU A 246 -20.49 5.64 10.46
N GLU A 247 -21.63 6.03 9.89
CA GLU A 247 -22.42 5.14 9.02
C GLU A 247 -21.62 4.71 7.79
N ARG A 248 -20.99 5.67 7.10
CA ARG A 248 -20.08 5.38 5.98
C ARG A 248 -18.90 4.52 6.45
N ALA A 249 -18.33 4.80 7.62
CA ALA A 249 -17.24 4.01 8.18
C ALA A 249 -17.67 2.56 8.47
N ALA A 250 -18.90 2.35 8.97
CA ALA A 250 -19.47 1.03 9.22
C ALA A 250 -19.69 0.26 7.91
N THR A 251 -20.18 0.92 6.85
CA THR A 251 -20.31 0.30 5.52
C THR A 251 -18.95 -0.10 4.96
N MET A 252 -17.95 0.79 5.01
CA MET A 252 -16.58 0.46 4.57
C MET A 252 -15.97 -0.68 5.37
N ARG A 253 -16.25 -0.75 6.68
CA ARG A 253 -15.84 -1.86 7.53
C ARG A 253 -16.47 -3.18 7.09
N LYS A 254 -17.78 -3.22 6.80
CA LYS A 254 -18.44 -4.44 6.29
C LYS A 254 -17.77 -4.96 5.01
N TYR A 255 -17.43 -4.07 4.07
CA TYR A 255 -16.72 -4.44 2.85
C TYR A 255 -15.30 -4.94 3.10
N PHE A 256 -14.59 -4.34 4.05
CA PHE A 256 -13.28 -4.86 4.48
C PHE A 256 -13.42 -6.24 5.11
N ASP A 257 -14.32 -6.41 6.07
CA ASP A 257 -14.52 -7.66 6.81
C ASP A 257 -14.86 -8.82 5.87
N ALA A 258 -15.74 -8.59 4.89
CA ALA A 258 -16.11 -9.59 3.88
C ALA A 258 -14.89 -10.03 3.06
N ARG A 259 -14.05 -9.10 2.61
CA ARG A 259 -12.86 -9.40 1.82
C ARG A 259 -11.74 -10.04 2.63
N ALA A 260 -11.52 -9.57 3.85
CA ALA A 260 -10.57 -10.15 4.80
C ALA A 260 -10.88 -11.64 5.02
N ARG A 261 -12.15 -11.98 5.29
CA ARG A 261 -12.58 -13.37 5.48
C ARG A 261 -12.35 -14.24 4.24
N ARG A 262 -12.56 -13.72 3.03
CA ARG A 262 -12.31 -14.46 1.77
C ARG A 262 -10.84 -14.85 1.60
N VAL A 263 -9.91 -14.07 2.15
CA VAL A 263 -8.47 -14.37 2.11
C VAL A 263 -7.96 -15.04 3.40
N GLY A 264 -8.87 -15.51 4.26
CA GLY A 264 -8.55 -16.23 5.48
C GLY A 264 -8.05 -15.36 6.63
N ILE A 265 -8.33 -14.05 6.62
CA ILE A 265 -8.07 -13.14 7.75
C ILE A 265 -9.35 -13.00 8.57
N ASP A 266 -9.28 -13.23 9.88
CA ASP A 266 -10.35 -12.79 10.78
C ASP A 266 -10.15 -11.29 11.09
N PRO A 267 -11.02 -10.38 10.60
CA PRO A 267 -10.88 -8.96 10.82
C PRO A 267 -10.98 -8.55 12.30
N ASN A 268 -11.53 -9.41 13.16
CA ASN A 268 -11.67 -9.18 14.59
C ASN A 268 -10.61 -9.89 15.43
N ALA A 269 -9.72 -10.67 14.81
CA ALA A 269 -8.62 -11.30 15.53
C ALA A 269 -7.72 -10.23 16.17
N ARG A 270 -7.32 -10.51 17.42
CA ARG A 270 -6.46 -9.60 18.18
C ARG A 270 -5.03 -9.65 17.63
N VAL A 271 -4.46 -8.47 17.44
CA VAL A 271 -3.15 -8.27 16.85
C VAL A 271 -2.14 -7.89 17.94
N SER A 272 -0.93 -8.44 17.83
CA SER A 272 0.20 -8.10 18.68
C SER A 272 1.35 -7.50 17.86
N LEU A 273 2.24 -6.77 18.52
CA LEU A 273 3.41 -6.17 17.85
C LEU A 273 4.29 -7.21 17.16
N LYS A 274 4.38 -8.43 17.72
CA LYS A 274 5.13 -9.55 17.13
C LYS A 274 4.60 -9.93 15.74
N MET A 275 3.30 -9.78 15.50
CA MET A 275 2.70 -10.13 14.21
C MET A 275 3.12 -9.19 13.07
N LEU A 276 3.57 -7.97 13.40
CA LEU A 276 4.04 -6.98 12.42
C LEU A 276 5.52 -7.18 12.04
N GLY A 277 6.20 -8.16 12.62
CA GLY A 277 7.62 -8.41 12.37
C GLY A 277 8.54 -7.24 12.73
N LYS A 278 9.75 -7.26 12.18
CA LYS A 278 10.78 -6.22 12.34
C LYS A 278 11.37 -5.87 10.98
N GLU A 279 11.80 -4.63 10.82
CA GLU A 279 12.52 -4.23 9.61
C GLU A 279 13.86 -4.99 9.52
N PRO A 280 14.22 -5.54 8.35
CA PRO A 280 15.46 -6.28 8.18
C PRO A 280 16.65 -5.32 8.27
N GLY A 281 17.63 -5.64 9.13
CA GLY A 281 18.86 -4.86 9.27
C GLY A 281 20.08 -5.47 8.58
N ARG A 282 19.91 -6.57 7.85
CA ARG A 282 21.00 -7.28 7.18
C ARG A 282 20.53 -8.11 5.98
N GLY A 283 21.40 -8.28 5.00
CA GLY A 283 21.21 -9.12 3.82
C GLY A 283 21.19 -10.62 4.11
N LEU A 284 20.87 -11.42 3.09
CA LEU A 284 20.93 -12.89 3.15
C LEU A 284 22.35 -13.42 3.27
N ASP A 285 23.33 -12.67 2.80
CA ASP A 285 24.77 -12.87 2.95
C ASP A 285 25.30 -12.51 4.36
N GLY A 286 24.48 -11.86 5.18
CA GLY A 286 24.83 -11.41 6.52
C GLY A 286 25.40 -9.99 6.58
N GLU A 287 25.54 -9.30 5.45
CA GLU A 287 25.97 -7.90 5.40
C GLU A 287 24.98 -7.02 6.17
N THR A 288 25.46 -6.13 7.05
CA THR A 288 24.59 -5.22 7.79
C THR A 288 24.25 -4.01 6.94
N TRP A 289 22.97 -3.63 6.90
CA TRP A 289 22.53 -2.44 6.16
C TRP A 289 22.44 -1.24 7.09
N GLU A 290 23.23 -0.21 6.81
CA GLU A 290 23.21 1.04 7.59
C GLU A 290 22.08 1.96 7.09
N GLY A 291 21.01 2.01 7.87
CA GLY A 291 19.87 2.89 7.59
C GLY A 291 18.84 2.30 6.62
N GLN A 292 17.75 3.04 6.45
CA GLN A 292 16.59 2.57 5.69
C GLN A 292 16.84 2.52 4.18
N GLU A 293 17.72 3.37 3.66
CA GLU A 293 18.07 3.43 2.24
C GLU A 293 18.89 2.21 1.81
N ALA A 294 19.95 1.88 2.56
CA ALA A 294 20.72 0.64 2.36
C ALA A 294 19.83 -0.60 2.47
N MET A 295 18.87 -0.60 3.40
CA MET A 295 17.90 -1.69 3.53
C MET A 295 17.04 -1.84 2.27
N VAL A 296 16.50 -0.76 1.71
CA VAL A 296 15.66 -0.83 0.50
C VAL A 296 16.49 -1.30 -0.69
N THR A 297 17.68 -0.74 -0.89
CA THR A 297 18.60 -1.15 -1.95
C THR A 297 18.97 -2.63 -1.83
N GLY A 298 19.31 -3.09 -0.63
CA GLY A 298 19.64 -4.49 -0.36
C GLY A 298 18.47 -5.44 -0.62
N LEU A 299 17.25 -5.07 -0.23
CA LEU A 299 16.06 -5.87 -0.54
C LEU A 299 15.77 -5.95 -2.04
N TRP A 300 16.01 -4.88 -2.79
CA TRP A 300 15.92 -4.91 -4.26
C TRP A 300 16.96 -5.86 -4.87
N LYS A 301 18.22 -5.78 -4.44
CA LYS A 301 19.28 -6.71 -4.88
C LYS A 301 18.86 -8.17 -4.66
N GLU A 302 18.32 -8.50 -3.49
CA GLU A 302 17.82 -9.86 -3.19
C GLU A 302 16.67 -10.30 -4.11
N ILE A 303 15.75 -9.38 -4.46
CA ILE A 303 14.59 -9.67 -5.33
C ILE A 303 15.00 -9.86 -6.78
N ASP A 304 15.94 -9.03 -7.25
CA ASP A 304 16.42 -9.05 -8.63
C ASP A 304 17.28 -10.30 -8.86
N ALA A 305 18.18 -10.66 -7.93
CA ALA A 305 18.95 -11.91 -8.01
C ALA A 305 18.04 -13.17 -8.06
N GLY A 306 16.98 -13.21 -7.25
CA GLY A 306 16.03 -14.32 -7.28
C GLY A 306 15.12 -14.36 -8.52
N ALA A 307 15.17 -13.33 -9.38
CA ALA A 307 14.51 -13.34 -10.68
C ALA A 307 15.38 -14.01 -11.74
N ASP A 308 16.69 -13.76 -11.70
CA ASP A 308 17.66 -14.27 -12.67
C ASP A 308 17.86 -15.78 -12.53
N ASP A 309 17.93 -16.29 -11.29
CA ASP A 309 18.04 -17.74 -11.02
C ASP A 309 16.87 -18.55 -11.62
N LYS A 310 15.66 -17.98 -11.62
CA LYS A 310 14.48 -18.64 -12.18
C LYS A 310 14.43 -18.61 -13.70
N ARG A 311 15.06 -17.60 -14.31
CA ARG A 311 15.14 -17.48 -15.77
C ARG A 311 16.19 -18.43 -16.32
N ALA A 312 17.37 -18.47 -15.70
CA ALA A 312 18.43 -19.41 -16.06
C ALA A 312 17.94 -20.87 -15.97
N ALA A 313 17.22 -21.22 -14.90
CA ALA A 313 16.65 -22.57 -14.74
C ALA A 313 15.57 -22.94 -15.78
N ALA A 314 14.94 -21.97 -16.45
CA ALA A 314 13.93 -22.21 -17.48
C ALA A 314 14.51 -22.23 -18.90
N GLU A 315 15.76 -21.77 -19.09
CA GLU A 315 16.48 -21.84 -20.37
C GLU A 315 17.30 -23.15 -20.49
N ASP A 316 17.45 -23.91 -19.38
CA ASP A 316 18.15 -25.21 -19.31
C ASP A 316 17.18 -26.44 -19.39
N GLU A 317 15.86 -26.23 -19.49
CA GLU A 317 14.83 -27.27 -19.68
C GLU A 317 14.32 -27.32 -21.13
#